data_AF-A0A966KWJ8-F1
#
_entry.id   AF-A0A966KWJ8-F1
#
_cell.length_a   1.000
_cell.length_b   1.000
_cell.length_c   1.000
_cell.angle_alpha   90.00
_cell.angle_beta   90.00
_cell.angle_gamma   90.00
#
_symmetry.space_group_name_H-M   'P 1'
#
loop_
_entity.id
_entity.type
_entity.pdbx_description
1 polymer ?
#
loop_
_entity_poly.entity_id
_entity_poly.type
_entity_poly.pdbx_seq_one_letter_code
_entity_poly.pdbx_strand_id
1 'polypeptide(L)'
;MRTQGPLVAWLAHERCEVTGRCYAVGAGHVAQVAFAVNDGFTDRELTPESVAAHAEALAVPPAFLTGSPESPFMTNLMAGFTGL
;
A
#
# COMPACT_ATOMS: atom_id res chain seq x y z
N MET A 1 -18.56 22.63 -15.33
CA MET A 1 -17.89 22.07 -14.13
C MET A 1 -16.60 21.38 -14.54
N ARG A 2 -15.42 21.94 -14.24
CA ARG A 2 -14.12 21.29 -14.43
C ARG A 2 -13.52 20.98 -13.05
N THR A 3 -13.73 19.78 -12.52
CA THR A 3 -13.42 19.45 -11.11
C THR A 3 -12.00 18.92 -10.88
N GLN A 4 -11.27 18.53 -11.94
CA GLN A 4 -9.93 17.90 -11.85
C GLN A 4 -8.79 18.76 -12.43
N GLY A 5 -9.09 19.79 -13.22
CA GLY A 5 -8.09 20.61 -13.93
C GLY A 5 -7.01 21.23 -13.03
N PRO A 6 -7.34 21.79 -11.85
CA PRO A 6 -6.34 22.39 -10.97
C PRO A 6 -5.28 21.41 -10.44
N LEU A 7 -5.67 20.19 -10.06
CA LEU A 7 -4.70 19.20 -9.58
C LEU A 7 -3.74 18.80 -10.69
N VAL A 8 -4.26 18.52 -11.90
CA VAL A 8 -3.43 18.18 -13.05
C VAL A 8 -2.47 19.31 -13.39
N ALA A 9 -2.93 20.57 -13.36
CA ALA A 9 -2.08 21.73 -13.58
C ALA A 9 -0.96 21.85 -12.53
N TRP A 10 -1.27 21.59 -11.25
CA TRP A 10 -0.26 21.58 -10.18
C TRP A 10 0.77 20.46 -10.37
N LEU A 11 0.32 19.23 -10.65
CA LEU A 11 1.22 18.09 -10.86
C LEU A 11 2.16 18.27 -12.05
N ALA A 12 1.78 19.10 -13.04
CA ALA A 12 2.60 19.43 -14.20
C ALA A 12 3.49 20.69 -14.02
N HIS A 13 3.39 21.39 -12.88
CA HIS A 13 4.16 22.62 -12.64
C HIS A 13 5.61 22.29 -12.28
N GLU A 14 6.59 23.07 -12.78
CA GLU A 14 8.02 22.85 -12.46
C GLU A 14 8.39 22.93 -10.97
N ARG A 15 7.53 23.49 -10.11
CA ARG A 15 7.73 23.59 -8.67
C ARG A 15 7.12 22.41 -7.89
N CYS A 16 6.48 21.48 -8.59
CA CYS A 16 5.90 20.30 -7.96
C CYS A 16 6.99 19.25 -7.77
N GLU A 17 7.41 19.03 -6.52
CA GLU A 17 8.38 18.00 -6.15
C GLU A 17 7.75 16.61 -5.98
N VAL A 18 6.43 16.50 -6.12
CA VAL A 18 5.69 15.27 -5.87
C VAL A 18 5.89 14.28 -7.03
N THR A 19 6.43 13.11 -6.71
CA THR A 19 6.60 11.99 -7.65
C THR A 19 6.06 10.69 -7.06
N GLY A 20 5.68 9.73 -7.92
CA GLY A 20 5.31 8.38 -7.51
C GLY A 20 4.00 8.24 -6.71
N ARG A 21 3.17 9.29 -6.65
CA ARG A 21 1.90 9.29 -5.90
C ARG A 21 0.71 9.20 -6.84
N CYS A 22 -0.32 8.48 -6.39
CA CYS A 22 -1.60 8.34 -7.10
C CYS A 22 -2.68 9.19 -6.40
N TYR A 23 -3.60 9.79 -7.18
CA TYR A 23 -4.66 10.64 -6.65
C TYR A 23 -6.03 10.26 -7.23
N ALA A 24 -7.04 10.21 -6.36
CA ALA A 24 -8.45 10.13 -6.73
C ALA A 24 -9.05 11.55 -6.69
N VAL A 25 -9.69 11.97 -7.79
CA VAL A 25 -10.21 13.33 -7.94
C VAL A 25 -11.60 13.33 -8.58
N GLY A 26 -12.50 14.10 -8.01
CA GLY A 26 -13.84 14.32 -8.58
C GLY A 26 -14.67 15.25 -7.71
N ALA A 27 -15.60 15.99 -8.31
CA ALA A 27 -16.52 16.89 -7.58
C ALA A 27 -15.86 17.92 -6.64
N GLY A 28 -14.58 18.27 -6.86
CA GLY A 28 -13.80 19.16 -5.99
C GLY A 28 -13.12 18.46 -4.82
N HIS A 29 -13.26 17.14 -4.70
CA HIS A 29 -12.52 16.29 -3.77
C HIS A 29 -11.19 15.85 -4.41
N VAL A 30 -10.11 15.89 -3.62
CA VAL A 30 -8.79 15.38 -3.98
C VAL A 30 -8.29 14.53 -2.82
N ALA A 31 -8.00 13.26 -3.07
CA ALA A 31 -7.41 12.36 -2.09
C ALA A 31 -6.22 11.60 -2.70
N GLN A 32 -5.22 11.28 -1.88
CA GLN A 32 -4.14 10.39 -2.29
C GLN A 32 -4.61 8.94 -2.16
N VAL A 33 -4.38 8.15 -3.21
CA VAL A 33 -4.49 6.68 -3.15
C VAL A 33 -3.14 6.13 -2.72
N ALA A 34 -3.15 5.36 -1.65
CA ALA A 34 -1.98 4.66 -1.14
C ALA A 34 -2.35 3.21 -0.83
N PHE A 35 -1.41 2.30 -1.04
CA PHE A 35 -1.59 0.89 -0.72
C PHE A 35 -1.13 0.62 0.72
N ALA A 36 -1.83 -0.28 1.37
CA ALA A 36 -1.60 -0.71 2.72
C ALA A 36 -1.67 -2.24 2.76
N VAL A 37 -0.78 -2.87 3.51
CA VAL A 37 -0.68 -4.32 3.69
C VAL A 37 -0.73 -4.56 5.19
N ASN A 38 -1.54 -5.53 5.63
CA ASN A 38 -1.61 -5.90 7.03
C ASN A 38 -0.40 -6.77 7.42
N ASP A 39 -0.30 -7.16 8.69
CA ASP A 39 0.86 -7.93 9.16
C ASP A 39 0.97 -9.30 8.46
N GLY A 40 -0.14 -9.83 7.95
CA GLY A 40 -0.19 -11.12 7.28
C GLY A 40 0.27 -12.26 8.17
N PHE A 41 0.84 -13.29 7.57
CA PHE A 41 1.55 -14.36 8.26
C PHE A 41 2.68 -14.88 7.38
N THR A 42 3.66 -15.54 7.99
CA THR A 42 4.81 -16.10 7.29
C THR A 42 4.87 -17.60 7.53
N ASP A 43 4.82 -18.39 6.46
CA ASP A 43 5.06 -19.82 6.47
C ASP A 43 6.04 -20.17 5.35
N ARG A 44 7.11 -20.88 5.68
CA ARG A 44 8.17 -21.29 4.75
C ARG A 44 7.67 -22.39 3.81
N GLU A 45 6.82 -23.26 4.31
CA GLU A 45 6.21 -24.36 3.57
C GLU A 45 4.75 -24.00 3.27
N LEU A 46 4.54 -22.82 2.66
CA LEU A 46 3.23 -22.24 2.41
C LEU A 46 2.32 -23.23 1.67
N THR A 47 1.33 -23.77 2.39
CA THR A 47 0.31 -24.69 1.86
C THR A 47 -1.06 -24.02 1.78
N PRO A 48 -1.97 -24.46 0.89
CA PRO A 48 -3.36 -23.98 0.88
C PRO A 48 -4.04 -24.11 2.25
N GLU A 49 -3.76 -25.20 2.98
CA GLU A 49 -4.27 -25.45 4.32
C GLU A 49 -3.75 -24.43 5.34
N SER A 50 -2.46 -24.08 5.28
CA SER A 50 -1.88 -23.02 6.12
C SER A 50 -2.53 -21.66 5.85
N VAL A 51 -2.84 -21.33 4.59
CA VAL A 51 -3.53 -20.08 4.22
C VAL A 51 -4.96 -20.09 4.76
N ALA A 52 -5.67 -21.21 4.61
CA ALA A 52 -7.04 -21.35 5.12
C ALA A 52 -7.08 -21.20 6.65
N ALA A 53 -6.11 -21.77 7.37
CA ALA A 53 -6.00 -21.66 8.82
C ALA A 53 -5.74 -20.22 9.30
N HIS A 54 -5.12 -19.37 8.47
CA HIS A 54 -4.79 -17.97 8.80
C HIS A 54 -5.68 -16.94 8.06
N ALA A 55 -6.77 -17.38 7.43
CA ALA A 55 -7.62 -16.53 6.60
C ALA A 55 -8.22 -15.35 7.38
N GLU A 56 -8.57 -15.53 8.66
CA GLU A 56 -9.08 -14.44 9.51
C GLU A 56 -8.04 -13.33 9.71
N ALA A 57 -6.78 -13.69 9.95
CA ALA A 57 -5.69 -12.73 10.11
C ALA A 57 -5.43 -11.94 8.81
N LEU A 58 -5.55 -12.61 7.65
CA LEU A 58 -5.41 -11.98 6.33
C LEU A 58 -6.56 -11.02 6.00
N ALA A 59 -7.76 -11.25 6.54
CA ALA A 59 -8.94 -10.43 6.27
C ALA A 59 -8.98 -9.11 7.05
N VAL A 60 -8.09 -8.92 8.03
CA VAL A 60 -8.04 -7.69 8.84
C VAL A 60 -7.61 -6.51 7.94
N PRO A 61 -8.41 -5.44 7.83
CA PRO A 61 -8.00 -4.27 7.07
C PRO A 61 -6.73 -3.67 7.65
N PRO A 62 -5.75 -3.28 6.80
CA PRO A 62 -4.52 -2.70 7.28
C PRO A 62 -4.78 -1.35 7.98
N ALA A 63 -4.21 -1.18 9.16
CA ALA A 63 -4.41 0.02 9.99
C ALA A 63 -3.53 1.20 9.56
N PHE A 64 -2.42 0.95 8.87
CA PHE A 64 -1.44 1.96 8.47
C PHE A 64 -1.00 1.76 7.02
N LEU A 65 -0.55 2.85 6.38
CA LEU A 65 -0.01 2.80 5.02
C LEU A 65 1.25 1.93 4.98
N THR A 66 1.42 1.15 3.90
CA THR A 66 2.68 0.43 3.70
C THR A 66 3.78 1.47 3.48
N GLY A 67 4.64 1.61 4.48
CA GLY A 67 5.77 2.53 4.46
C GLY A 67 6.87 2.07 3.51
N SER A 68 7.95 2.85 3.51
CA SER A 68 9.22 2.61 2.82
C SER A 68 9.87 1.25 3.22
N PRO A 69 10.98 0.79 2.62
CA PRO A 69 11.67 -0.48 2.94
C PRO A 69 11.77 -0.91 4.41
N GLU A 70 11.73 0.00 5.39
CA GLU A 70 11.56 -0.31 6.83
C GLU A 70 10.15 -0.76 7.27
N SER A 71 9.23 -0.98 6.33
CA SER A 71 7.86 -1.36 6.66
C SER A 71 7.79 -2.77 7.29
N PRO A 72 6.80 -3.01 8.18
CA PRO A 72 6.54 -4.35 8.73
C PRO A 72 6.33 -5.41 7.65
N PHE A 73 5.78 -5.03 6.50
CA PHE A 73 5.65 -5.89 5.33
C PHE A 73 7.00 -6.46 4.86
N MET A 74 7.99 -5.60 4.66
CA MET A 74 9.31 -6.04 4.21
C MET A 74 9.98 -6.92 5.27
N THR A 75 9.80 -6.58 6.55
CA THR A 75 10.30 -7.39 7.68
C THR A 75 9.68 -8.80 7.68
N ASN A 76 8.36 -8.91 7.57
CA ASN A 76 7.64 -10.19 7.58
C ASN A 76 7.94 -11.03 6.33
N LEU A 77 8.09 -10.37 5.18
CA LEU A 77 8.51 -11.01 3.93
C LEU A 77 9.93 -11.57 4.08
N MET A 78 10.89 -10.77 4.58
CA MET A 78 12.28 -11.17 4.76
C MET A 78 12.46 -12.23 5.84
N ALA A 79 11.61 -12.26 6.87
CA ALA A 79 11.63 -13.32 7.89
C ALA A 79 11.47 -14.72 7.24
N GLY A 80 10.69 -14.83 6.16
CA GLY A 80 10.54 -16.05 5.37
C GLY A 80 11.78 -16.47 4.55
N PHE A 81 12.79 -15.61 4.46
CA PHE A 81 14.06 -15.84 3.73
C PHE A 81 15.26 -16.12 4.65
N THR A 82 15.07 -16.19 5.98
CA THR A 82 16.16 -16.42 6.93
C THR A 82 16.75 -17.83 6.77
N GLY A 83 17.81 -17.96 5.97
CA GLY A 83 18.46 -19.25 5.65
C GLY A 83 19.37 -19.23 4.41
N LEU A 84 19.76 -18.05 3.95
CA LEU A 84 20.80 -17.81 2.94
C LEU A 84 22.05 -17.28 3.64
#